data_AF-Q8RFI6-F1
#
_entry.id   AF-Q8RFI6-F1
#
_cell.length_a   1.000
_cell.length_b   1.000
_cell.length_c   1.000
_cell.angle_alpha   90.00
_cell.angle_beta   90.00
_cell.angle_gamma   90.00
#
_symmetry.space_group_name_H-M   'P 1'
#
loop_
_entity.id
_entity.type
_entity.pdbx_description
1 polymer ?
#
loop_
_entity_poly.entity_id
_entity_poly.type
_entity_poly.pdbx_seq_one_letter_code
_entity_poly.pdbx_strand_id
1 'polypeptide(L)'
;MGLGDFLFKEKEEKYLKQIEDLQNKLKKKEEEILQLKYDLEIVTQERDNRISGKQLEIFERNLKQSVESSKKCKDLLISYRINPEKIQYRYKVELKNFYSGKKFQEILNIFNKKNILFLDYLKEEDFNDIPRETKNFDEAKQRFLDFKSERFDWEIATFINRGEKISRIYSKSKKLVTIFSDLYLEYMDDIANFDFMSLKSYGFKTPQIEEFIQKRDEYYKEYRI
;
A
#
# COMPACT_ATOMS: atom_id res chain seq x y z
N MET A 1 88.84 4.89 -11.00
CA MET A 1 87.42 5.28 -10.83
C MET A 1 86.94 4.63 -9.55
N GLY A 2 86.62 5.43 -8.54
CA GLY A 2 86.50 4.98 -7.14
C GLY A 2 85.11 4.48 -6.77
N LEU A 3 85.02 3.74 -5.66
CA LEU A 3 83.80 3.16 -5.08
C LEU A 3 82.63 4.16 -4.92
N GLY A 4 82.92 5.47 -4.84
CA GLY A 4 81.92 6.54 -4.84
C GLY A 4 81.09 6.61 -6.12
N ASP A 5 81.69 6.49 -7.31
CA ASP A 5 80.97 6.59 -8.60
C ASP A 5 79.98 5.44 -8.81
N PHE A 6 80.27 4.27 -8.23
CA PHE A 6 79.40 3.10 -8.30
C PHE A 6 78.16 3.27 -7.41
N LEU A 7 78.34 3.80 -6.19
CA LEU A 7 77.26 4.11 -5.26
C LEU A 7 76.35 5.26 -5.74
N PHE A 8 76.89 6.22 -6.51
CA PHE A 8 76.09 7.27 -7.12
C PHE A 8 75.20 6.75 -8.25
N LYS A 9 75.74 5.89 -9.14
CA LYS A 9 74.96 5.26 -10.22
C LYS A 9 73.84 4.37 -9.69
N GLU A 10 74.10 3.59 -8.64
CA GLU A 10 73.09 2.70 -8.04
C GLU A 10 71.95 3.50 -7.37
N LYS A 11 72.26 4.65 -6.78
CA LYS A 11 71.23 5.58 -6.27
C LYS A 11 70.46 6.25 -7.39
N GLU A 12 71.12 6.65 -8.47
CA GLU A 12 70.51 7.29 -9.63
C GLU A 12 69.50 6.34 -10.33
N GLU A 13 69.88 5.09 -10.56
CA GLU A 13 68.97 4.06 -11.09
C GLU A 13 67.76 3.83 -10.18
N LYS A 14 67.96 3.84 -8.85
CA LYS A 14 66.88 3.71 -7.88
C LYS A 14 65.91 4.89 -7.94
N TYR A 15 66.40 6.11 -8.10
CA TYR A 15 65.55 7.30 -8.25
C TYR A 15 64.82 7.31 -9.59
N LEU A 16 65.46 6.91 -10.68
CA LEU A 16 64.82 6.79 -12.00
C LEU A 16 63.65 5.78 -11.96
N LYS A 17 63.85 4.64 -11.31
CA LYS A 17 62.80 3.64 -11.14
C LYS A 17 61.63 4.15 -10.28
N GLN A 18 61.93 4.93 -9.24
CA GLN A 18 60.88 5.59 -8.44
C GLN A 18 60.09 6.63 -9.24
N ILE A 19 60.77 7.40 -10.09
CA ILE A 19 60.12 8.37 -10.97
C ILE A 19 59.19 7.66 -11.96
N GLU A 20 59.64 6.57 -12.56
CA GLU A 20 58.84 5.75 -13.48
C GLU A 20 57.60 5.14 -12.78
N ASP A 21 57.77 4.59 -11.58
CA ASP A 21 56.65 4.08 -10.78
C ASP A 21 55.64 5.18 -10.40
N LEU A 22 56.12 6.38 -10.08
CA LEU A 22 55.27 7.53 -9.78
C LEU A 22 54.52 8.02 -11.02
N GLN A 23 55.17 8.06 -12.19
CA GLN A 23 54.54 8.40 -13.47
C GLN A 23 53.45 7.40 -13.83
N ASN A 24 53.70 6.09 -13.65
CA ASN A 24 52.71 5.04 -13.89
C ASN A 24 51.50 5.14 -12.93
N LYS A 25 51.74 5.48 -11.65
CA LYS A 25 50.67 5.73 -10.68
C LYS A 25 49.86 6.98 -11.04
N LEU A 26 50.52 8.05 -11.48
CA LEU A 26 49.87 9.28 -11.90
C LEU A 26 48.93 9.02 -13.08
N LYS A 27 49.41 8.30 -14.11
CA LYS A 27 48.63 7.95 -15.29
C LYS A 27 47.37 7.13 -14.94
N LYS A 28 47.51 6.13 -14.07
CA LYS A 28 46.35 5.36 -13.58
C LYS A 28 45.33 6.23 -12.85
N LYS A 29 45.80 7.21 -12.07
CA LYS A 29 44.93 8.15 -11.37
C LYS A 29 44.24 9.12 -12.33
N GLU A 30 44.90 9.56 -13.39
CA GLU A 30 44.29 10.38 -14.43
C GLU A 30 43.17 9.63 -15.18
N GLU A 31 43.38 8.36 -15.51
CA GLU A 31 42.37 7.49 -16.11
C GLU A 31 41.16 7.27 -15.16
N GLU A 32 41.42 7.03 -13.87
CA GLU A 32 40.38 6.89 -12.84
C GLU A 32 39.57 8.18 -12.68
N ILE A 33 40.22 9.36 -12.70
CA ILE A 33 39.55 10.66 -12.66
C ILE A 33 38.68 10.87 -13.91
N LEU A 34 39.15 10.46 -15.08
CA LEU A 34 38.39 10.57 -16.33
C LEU A 34 37.12 9.72 -16.27
N GLN A 35 37.24 8.48 -15.78
CA GLN A 35 36.11 7.56 -15.59
C GLN A 35 35.11 8.11 -14.57
N LEU A 36 35.59 8.60 -13.43
CA LEU A 36 34.72 9.21 -12.40
C LEU A 36 33.98 10.44 -12.91
N LYS A 37 34.61 11.26 -13.78
CA LYS A 37 33.93 12.39 -14.43
C LYS A 37 32.81 11.94 -15.36
N TYR A 38 33.06 10.88 -16.14
CA TYR A 38 32.06 10.30 -17.03
C TYR A 38 30.89 9.68 -16.24
N ASP A 39 31.18 8.93 -15.18
CA ASP A 39 30.17 8.34 -14.30
C ASP A 39 29.34 9.44 -13.59
N LEU A 40 29.97 10.54 -13.17
CA LEU A 40 29.27 11.71 -12.64
C LEU A 40 28.36 12.35 -13.70
N GLU A 41 28.80 12.46 -14.95
CA GLU A 41 27.99 13.00 -16.04
C GLU A 41 26.75 12.13 -16.29
N ILE A 42 26.90 10.80 -16.30
CA ILE A 42 25.78 9.85 -16.38
C ILE A 42 24.82 10.01 -15.19
N VAL A 43 25.32 10.03 -13.95
CA VAL A 43 24.48 10.19 -12.75
C VAL A 43 23.75 11.53 -12.75
N THR A 44 24.37 12.58 -13.31
CA THR A 44 23.75 13.90 -13.43
C THR A 44 22.65 13.89 -14.51
N GLN A 45 22.89 13.26 -15.66
CA GLN A 45 21.88 13.03 -16.70
C GLN A 45 20.71 12.16 -16.17
N GLU A 46 20.98 11.17 -15.33
CA GLU A 46 19.94 10.36 -14.66
C GLU A 46 19.15 11.16 -13.61
N ARG A 47 19.78 12.12 -12.91
CA ARG A 47 19.10 13.05 -12.00
C ARG A 47 18.18 14.01 -12.75
N ASP A 48 18.60 14.53 -13.90
CA ASP A 48 17.77 15.44 -14.73
C ASP A 48 16.49 14.76 -15.27
N ASN A 49 16.49 13.43 -15.37
CA ASN A 49 15.31 12.65 -15.76
C ASN A 49 14.32 12.35 -14.60
N ARG A 50 14.64 12.71 -13.36
CA ARG A 50 13.77 12.49 -12.19
C ARG A 50 13.08 13.77 -11.75
N ILE A 51 12.01 14.12 -12.47
CA ILE A 51 11.06 15.21 -12.16
C ILE A 51 11.72 16.61 -12.18
N SER A 52 11.39 17.42 -13.17
CA SER A 52 11.94 18.78 -13.27
C SER A 52 11.44 19.67 -12.12
N GLY A 53 12.22 20.70 -11.75
CA GLY A 53 11.82 21.66 -10.71
C GLY A 53 10.46 22.31 -10.98
N LYS A 54 10.10 22.53 -12.26
CA LYS A 54 8.78 23.01 -12.67
C LYS A 54 7.67 21.99 -12.42
N GLN A 55 7.92 20.70 -12.63
CA GLN A 55 6.97 19.64 -12.27
C GLN A 55 6.78 19.56 -10.76
N LEU A 56 7.86 19.72 -9.98
CA LEU A 56 7.82 19.73 -8.52
C LEU A 56 7.03 20.93 -7.99
N GLU A 57 7.22 22.12 -8.58
CA GLU A 57 6.44 23.32 -8.29
C GLU A 57 4.94 23.13 -8.61
N ILE A 58 4.62 22.45 -9.72
CA ILE A 58 3.22 22.09 -10.06
C ILE A 58 2.64 21.12 -9.02
N PHE A 59 3.40 20.10 -8.60
CA PHE A 59 2.97 19.18 -7.55
C PHE A 59 2.71 19.90 -6.23
N GLU A 60 3.62 20.77 -5.81
CA GLU A 60 3.46 21.57 -4.59
C GLU A 60 2.23 22.48 -4.66
N ARG A 61 2.02 23.16 -5.80
CA ARG A 61 0.85 24.01 -6.01
C ARG A 61 -0.45 23.20 -5.95
N ASN A 62 -0.49 22.05 -6.60
CA ASN A 62 -1.66 21.16 -6.59
C ASN A 62 -1.93 20.61 -5.18
N LEU A 63 -0.88 20.24 -4.44
CA LEU A 63 -0.97 19.81 -3.05
C LEU A 63 -1.53 20.92 -2.16
N LYS A 64 -1.01 22.14 -2.27
CA LYS A 64 -1.52 23.30 -1.50
C LYS A 64 -2.99 23.57 -1.80
N GLN A 65 -3.37 23.59 -3.08
CA GLN A 65 -4.76 23.77 -3.49
C GLN A 65 -5.68 22.66 -2.98
N SER A 66 -5.21 21.41 -3.01
CA SER A 66 -5.96 20.25 -2.49
C SER A 66 -6.17 20.34 -0.97
N VAL A 67 -5.11 20.64 -0.22
CA VAL A 67 -5.17 20.84 1.24
C VAL A 67 -6.13 21.98 1.59
N GLU A 68 -6.07 23.08 0.88
CA GLU A 68 -6.95 24.23 1.13
C GLU A 68 -8.41 23.94 0.76
N SER A 69 -8.64 23.23 -0.34
CA SER A 69 -9.99 22.78 -0.73
C SER A 69 -10.58 21.80 0.29
N SER A 70 -9.76 20.86 0.79
CA SER A 70 -10.14 19.93 1.86
C SER A 70 -10.53 20.70 3.13
N LYS A 71 -9.72 21.70 3.52
CA LYS A 71 -10.00 22.54 4.69
C LYS A 71 -11.32 23.31 4.53
N LYS A 72 -11.55 23.96 3.39
CA LYS A 72 -12.81 24.65 3.09
C LYS A 72 -14.03 23.73 3.19
N CYS A 73 -13.90 22.50 2.68
CA CYS A 73 -14.96 21.51 2.77
C CYS A 73 -15.22 21.07 4.23
N LYS A 74 -14.16 20.81 5.01
CA LYS A 74 -14.28 20.51 6.45
C LYS A 74 -14.95 21.65 7.22
N ASP A 75 -14.51 22.89 7.00
CA ASP A 75 -15.06 24.08 7.67
C ASP A 75 -16.55 24.27 7.31
N LEU A 76 -16.92 24.02 6.06
CA LEU A 76 -18.32 24.06 5.61
C LEU A 76 -19.16 23.00 6.32
N LEU A 77 -18.70 21.75 6.41
CA LEU A 77 -19.39 20.70 7.16
C LEU A 77 -19.58 21.09 8.65
N ILE A 78 -18.53 21.61 9.29
CA ILE A 78 -18.60 22.10 10.67
C ILE A 78 -19.64 23.21 10.82
N SER A 79 -19.74 24.14 9.85
CA SER A 79 -20.74 25.22 9.88
C SER A 79 -22.19 24.72 9.89
N TYR A 80 -22.45 23.58 9.25
CA TYR A 80 -23.74 22.87 9.28
C TYR A 80 -23.88 21.93 10.49
N ARG A 81 -22.95 21.97 11.45
CA ARG A 81 -22.86 21.03 12.59
C ARG A 81 -22.75 19.57 12.16
N ILE A 82 -22.24 19.33 10.95
CA ILE A 82 -21.91 17.99 10.46
C ILE A 82 -20.47 17.72 10.86
N ASN A 83 -20.22 16.65 11.61
CA ASN A 83 -18.86 16.29 11.98
C ASN A 83 -18.08 15.83 10.72
N PRO A 84 -17.01 16.54 10.31
CA PRO A 84 -16.19 16.12 9.17
C PRO A 84 -15.29 14.91 9.50
N GLU A 85 -15.08 14.63 10.79
CA GLU A 85 -14.45 13.40 11.25
C GLU A 85 -15.44 12.26 11.07
N LYS A 86 -14.97 11.12 10.56
CA LYS A 86 -15.83 9.97 10.27
C LYS A 86 -16.26 9.32 11.58
N ILE A 87 -17.49 9.57 12.02
CA ILE A 87 -17.95 9.09 13.33
C ILE A 87 -18.24 7.58 13.33
N GLN A 88 -18.58 6.97 12.18
CA GLN A 88 -19.03 5.57 12.14
C GLN A 88 -18.56 4.82 10.90
N TYR A 89 -17.96 3.65 11.12
CA TYR A 89 -17.78 2.62 10.10
C TYR A 89 -19.14 2.00 9.77
N ARG A 90 -19.35 1.61 8.51
CA ARG A 90 -20.65 1.12 8.02
C ARG A 90 -20.72 -0.41 8.03
N TYR A 91 -19.58 -1.09 7.96
CA TYR A 91 -19.50 -2.53 7.79
C TYR A 91 -18.52 -3.15 8.78
N LYS A 92 -18.92 -4.29 9.34
CA LYS A 92 -18.08 -5.19 10.15
C LYS A 92 -17.01 -5.84 9.28
N VAL A 93 -15.85 -6.14 9.83
CA VAL A 93 -14.73 -6.82 9.12
C VAL A 93 -14.69 -8.29 9.46
N GLU A 94 -14.75 -9.18 8.48
CA GLU A 94 -14.48 -10.59 8.74
C GLU A 94 -13.00 -10.83 9.04
N LEU A 95 -12.73 -11.69 10.02
CA LEU A 95 -11.37 -12.10 10.36
C LEU A 95 -10.65 -12.76 9.18
N LYS A 96 -11.37 -13.44 8.28
CA LYS A 96 -10.80 -14.04 7.06
C LYS A 96 -10.25 -13.02 6.07
N ASN A 97 -10.82 -11.83 6.04
CA ASN A 97 -10.34 -10.72 5.20
C ASN A 97 -9.20 -10.00 5.92
N PHE A 98 -9.33 -9.79 7.23
CA PHE A 98 -8.31 -9.12 8.04
C PHE A 98 -6.99 -9.92 8.17
N TYR A 99 -7.10 -11.24 8.33
CA TYR A 99 -6.01 -12.21 8.42
C TYR A 99 -5.93 -13.11 7.18
N SER A 100 -6.08 -12.52 5.99
CA SER A 100 -6.12 -13.25 4.71
C SER A 100 -4.83 -14.00 4.35
N GLY A 101 -3.68 -13.58 4.91
CA GLY A 101 -2.40 -14.23 4.67
C GLY A 101 -2.35 -15.67 5.20
N LYS A 102 -1.78 -16.59 4.41
CA LYS A 102 -1.59 -18.00 4.81
C LYS A 102 -0.89 -18.17 6.17
N LYS A 103 -0.02 -17.21 6.52
CA LYS A 103 0.71 -17.19 7.79
C LYS A 103 -0.19 -17.05 9.03
N PHE A 104 -1.41 -16.52 8.89
CA PHE A 104 -2.36 -16.33 9.99
C PHE A 104 -3.44 -17.42 10.05
N GLN A 105 -3.37 -18.47 9.22
CA GLN A 105 -4.40 -19.51 9.15
C GLN A 105 -4.61 -20.24 10.48
N GLU A 106 -3.53 -20.52 11.21
CA GLU A 106 -3.62 -21.18 12.52
C GLU A 106 -4.40 -20.33 13.53
N ILE A 107 -4.11 -19.02 13.57
CA ILE A 107 -4.78 -18.04 14.43
C ILE A 107 -6.25 -17.91 14.05
N LEU A 108 -6.53 -17.82 12.74
CA LEU A 108 -7.89 -17.77 12.22
C LEU A 108 -8.70 -19.03 12.58
N ASN A 109 -8.09 -20.21 12.52
CA ASN A 109 -8.74 -21.46 12.92
C ASN A 109 -9.08 -21.47 14.41
N ILE A 110 -8.25 -20.87 15.27
CA ILE A 110 -8.54 -20.75 16.70
C ILE A 110 -9.73 -19.82 16.93
N PHE A 111 -9.78 -18.65 16.29
CA PHE A 111 -10.91 -17.74 16.39
C PHE A 111 -12.21 -18.34 15.85
N ASN A 112 -12.15 -19.06 14.72
CA ASN A 112 -13.31 -19.75 14.16
C ASN A 112 -13.86 -20.83 15.11
N LYS A 113 -12.99 -21.58 15.81
CA LYS A 113 -13.42 -22.56 16.83
C LYS A 113 -14.16 -21.91 18.01
N LYS A 114 -13.88 -20.63 18.29
CA LYS A 114 -14.60 -19.82 19.29
C LYS A 114 -15.85 -19.12 18.72
N ASN A 115 -16.21 -19.38 17.46
CA ASN A 115 -17.26 -18.68 16.73
C ASN A 115 -17.05 -17.15 16.61
N ILE A 116 -15.80 -16.68 16.68
CA ILE A 116 -15.47 -15.28 16.42
C ILE A 116 -15.18 -15.16 14.92
N LEU A 117 -16.13 -14.62 14.18
CA LEU A 117 -16.04 -14.46 12.72
C LEU A 117 -15.68 -13.03 12.29
N PHE A 118 -16.01 -12.05 13.14
CA PHE A 118 -15.83 -10.63 12.86
C PHE A 118 -14.82 -10.01 13.82
N LEU A 119 -14.01 -9.11 13.28
CA LEU A 119 -13.03 -8.30 14.01
C LEU A 119 -13.70 -7.41 15.06
N ASP A 120 -14.91 -6.94 14.77
CA ASP A 120 -15.75 -6.12 15.64
C ASP A 120 -16.12 -6.81 16.94
N TYR A 121 -16.12 -8.15 16.95
CA TYR A 121 -16.41 -8.97 18.12
C TYR A 121 -15.14 -9.43 18.85
N LEU A 122 -13.97 -9.24 18.24
CA LEU A 122 -12.70 -9.66 18.79
C LEU A 122 -12.27 -8.69 19.89
N LYS A 123 -11.90 -9.23 21.05
CA LYS A 123 -11.36 -8.49 22.18
C LYS A 123 -9.89 -8.85 22.39
N GLU A 124 -9.20 -8.07 23.21
CA GLU A 124 -7.77 -8.37 23.47
C GLU A 124 -7.62 -9.65 24.28
N GLU A 125 -8.56 -9.93 25.17
CA GLU A 125 -8.56 -11.11 26.02
C GLU A 125 -8.66 -12.41 25.22
N ASP A 126 -9.25 -12.37 24.02
CA ASP A 126 -9.37 -13.54 23.14
C ASP A 126 -8.01 -14.09 22.69
N PHE A 127 -6.97 -13.25 22.72
CA PHE A 127 -5.59 -13.65 22.43
C PHE A 127 -4.93 -14.39 23.60
N ASN A 128 -5.44 -14.27 24.83
CA ASN A 128 -4.84 -14.94 25.99
C ASN A 128 -5.00 -16.46 25.92
N ASP A 129 -6.02 -16.94 25.21
CA ASP A 129 -6.25 -18.38 25.02
C ASP A 129 -5.49 -18.96 23.81
N ILE A 130 -4.73 -18.12 23.09
CA ILE A 130 -3.85 -18.59 22.01
C ILE A 130 -2.50 -18.94 22.62
N PRO A 131 -1.97 -20.16 22.40
CA PRO A 131 -0.62 -20.51 22.83
C PRO A 131 0.41 -19.52 22.29
N ARG A 132 1.34 -19.05 23.13
CA ARG A 132 2.34 -18.06 22.70
C ARG A 132 3.30 -18.62 21.64
N GLU A 133 3.44 -19.94 21.60
CA GLU A 133 4.23 -20.67 20.62
C GLU A 133 3.55 -20.75 19.25
N THR A 134 2.28 -20.36 19.13
CA THR A 134 1.56 -20.31 17.86
C THR A 134 2.26 -19.36 16.89
N LYS A 135 2.49 -19.86 15.67
CA LYS A 135 3.25 -19.13 14.66
C LYS A 135 2.55 -17.81 14.30
N ASN A 136 3.33 -16.73 14.29
CA ASN A 136 2.87 -15.35 14.02
C ASN A 136 1.86 -14.79 15.04
N PHE A 137 1.81 -15.33 16.27
CA PHE A 137 0.96 -14.82 17.35
C PHE A 137 1.20 -13.33 17.62
N ASP A 138 2.45 -12.94 17.87
CA ASP A 138 2.81 -11.54 18.17
C ASP A 138 2.44 -10.60 17.03
N GLU A 139 2.68 -11.01 15.78
CA GLU A 139 2.33 -10.23 14.61
C GLU A 139 0.81 -10.04 14.48
N ALA A 140 0.02 -11.09 14.71
CA ALA A 140 -1.43 -10.99 14.66
C ALA A 140 -1.98 -10.11 15.78
N LYS A 141 -1.48 -10.27 17.01
CA LYS A 141 -1.88 -9.43 18.15
C LYS A 141 -1.54 -7.97 17.87
N GLN A 142 -0.34 -7.68 17.36
CA GLN A 142 0.05 -6.32 17.00
C GLN A 142 -0.86 -5.74 15.90
N ARG A 143 -1.15 -6.52 14.85
CA ARG A 143 -2.05 -6.08 13.76
C ARG A 143 -3.45 -5.71 14.30
N PHE A 144 -3.99 -6.47 15.26
CA PHE A 144 -5.25 -6.14 15.93
C PHE A 144 -5.16 -4.85 16.77
N LEU A 145 -4.07 -4.65 17.51
CA LEU A 145 -3.85 -3.43 18.29
C LEU A 145 -3.71 -2.19 17.39
N ASP A 146 -3.04 -2.34 16.25
CA ASP A 146 -2.94 -1.29 15.24
C ASP A 146 -4.34 -0.93 14.71
N PHE A 147 -5.18 -1.93 14.41
CA PHE A 147 -6.57 -1.71 14.01
C PHE A 147 -7.38 -0.95 15.07
N LYS A 148 -7.29 -1.35 16.35
CA LYS A 148 -7.94 -0.63 17.47
C LYS A 148 -7.44 0.82 17.62
N SER A 149 -6.21 1.07 17.21
CA SER A 149 -5.59 2.40 17.20
C SER A 149 -5.85 3.17 15.90
N GLU A 150 -6.79 2.70 15.07
CA GLU A 150 -7.16 3.25 13.76
C GLU A 150 -6.02 3.30 12.74
N ARG A 151 -5.01 2.44 12.92
CA ARG A 151 -3.88 2.26 12.00
C ARG A 151 -4.10 1.00 11.20
N PHE A 152 -4.68 1.14 10.02
CA PHE A 152 -4.90 0.02 9.11
C PHE A 152 -4.63 0.43 7.66
N ASP A 153 -4.42 -0.58 6.82
CA ASP A 153 -4.16 -0.39 5.40
C ASP A 153 -5.42 0.10 4.66
N TRP A 154 -5.21 0.54 3.42
CA TRP A 154 -6.26 1.11 2.59
C TRP A 154 -7.34 0.09 2.20
N GLU A 155 -7.00 -1.21 2.18
CA GLU A 155 -7.96 -2.28 1.86
C GLU A 155 -8.97 -2.42 3.00
N ILE A 156 -8.51 -2.51 4.25
CA ILE A 156 -9.36 -2.55 5.43
C ILE A 156 -10.15 -1.25 5.56
N ALA A 157 -9.52 -0.10 5.32
CA ALA A 157 -10.19 1.19 5.30
C ALA A 157 -11.32 1.23 4.25
N THR A 158 -11.11 0.66 3.07
CA THR A 158 -12.16 0.60 2.04
C THR A 158 -13.28 -0.34 2.48
N PHE A 159 -12.93 -1.50 3.03
CA PHE A 159 -13.88 -2.53 3.43
C PHE A 159 -14.85 -2.06 4.52
N ILE A 160 -14.35 -1.48 5.62
CA ILE A 160 -15.19 -0.97 6.73
C ILE A 160 -16.16 0.14 6.29
N ASN A 161 -15.86 0.77 5.17
CA ASN A 161 -16.56 1.95 4.69
C ASN A 161 -17.51 1.67 3.53
N ARG A 162 -17.13 0.79 2.61
CA ARG A 162 -17.88 0.49 1.40
C ARG A 162 -18.39 -0.96 1.34
N GLY A 163 -17.97 -1.80 2.27
CA GLY A 163 -18.28 -3.23 2.29
C GLY A 163 -17.43 -4.02 1.30
N GLU A 164 -17.83 -5.27 1.08
CA GLU A 164 -17.16 -6.20 0.18
C GLU A 164 -17.35 -5.81 -1.29
N LYS A 165 -16.43 -6.26 -2.17
CA LYS A 165 -16.61 -6.08 -3.61
C LYS A 165 -17.83 -6.84 -4.11
N ILE A 166 -18.63 -6.18 -4.93
CA ILE A 166 -19.81 -6.77 -5.58
C ILE A 166 -19.44 -8.01 -6.38
N SER A 167 -18.27 -7.99 -7.03
CA SER A 167 -17.77 -9.14 -7.82
C SER A 167 -17.52 -10.39 -6.99
N ARG A 168 -17.22 -10.26 -5.69
CA ARG A 168 -17.12 -11.41 -4.77
C ARG A 168 -18.49 -11.92 -4.38
N ILE A 169 -19.39 -11.02 -3.99
CA ILE A 169 -20.75 -11.37 -3.57
C ILE A 169 -21.54 -12.00 -4.73
N TYR A 170 -21.53 -11.40 -5.91
CA TYR A 170 -22.26 -11.85 -7.10
C TYR A 170 -21.40 -12.63 -8.09
N SER A 171 -20.33 -13.27 -7.64
CA SER A 171 -19.36 -14.01 -8.46
C SER A 171 -19.98 -15.03 -9.44
N LYS A 172 -21.14 -15.62 -9.09
CA LYS A 172 -21.86 -16.57 -9.96
C LYS A 172 -22.64 -15.90 -11.10
N SER A 173 -22.92 -14.61 -11.01
CA SER A 173 -23.74 -13.84 -11.95
C SER A 173 -22.88 -12.91 -12.81
N LYS A 174 -22.06 -13.48 -13.72
CA LYS A 174 -21.12 -12.70 -14.54
C LYS A 174 -21.76 -11.51 -15.25
N LYS A 175 -22.93 -11.70 -15.86
CA LYS A 175 -23.67 -10.63 -16.56
C LYS A 175 -24.03 -9.47 -15.62
N LEU A 176 -24.43 -9.77 -14.38
CA LEU A 176 -24.76 -8.75 -13.38
C LEU A 176 -23.51 -7.98 -12.96
N VAL A 177 -22.40 -8.70 -12.72
CA VAL A 177 -21.11 -8.08 -12.36
C VAL A 177 -20.60 -7.18 -13.47
N THR A 178 -20.75 -7.57 -14.75
CA THR A 178 -20.40 -6.71 -15.88
C THR A 178 -21.22 -5.42 -15.89
N ILE A 179 -22.54 -5.50 -15.71
CA ILE A 179 -23.41 -4.32 -15.67
C ILE A 179 -23.03 -3.39 -14.51
N PHE A 180 -22.78 -3.94 -13.33
CA PHE A 180 -22.33 -3.14 -12.19
C PHE A 180 -20.99 -2.46 -12.48
N SER A 181 -20.05 -3.16 -13.12
CA SER A 181 -18.78 -2.57 -13.56
C SER A 181 -18.98 -1.45 -14.59
N ASP A 182 -19.88 -1.64 -15.56
CA ASP A 182 -20.20 -0.63 -16.58
C ASP A 182 -20.85 0.63 -15.97
N LEU A 183 -21.54 0.46 -14.84
CA LEU A 183 -22.14 1.53 -14.05
C LEU A 183 -21.18 2.09 -12.97
N TYR A 184 -19.92 1.67 -12.95
CA TYR A 184 -18.91 2.06 -11.96
C TYR A 184 -19.30 1.74 -10.51
N LEU A 185 -20.08 0.67 -10.31
CA LEU A 185 -20.47 0.13 -9.00
C LEU A 185 -19.52 -1.02 -8.66
N GLU A 186 -18.69 -0.82 -7.64
CA GLU A 186 -17.64 -1.80 -7.28
C GLU A 186 -17.91 -2.48 -5.93
N TYR A 187 -18.50 -1.74 -4.97
CA TYR A 187 -18.66 -2.18 -3.59
C TYR A 187 -20.12 -2.29 -3.18
N MET A 188 -20.41 -3.12 -2.17
CA MET A 188 -21.77 -3.33 -1.69
C MET A 188 -22.48 -2.03 -1.27
N ASP A 189 -21.76 -1.01 -0.83
CA ASP A 189 -22.35 0.30 -0.52
C ASP A 189 -22.90 1.04 -1.76
N ASP A 190 -22.32 0.79 -2.93
CA ASP A 190 -22.69 1.45 -4.20
C ASP A 190 -24.09 1.04 -4.66
N ILE A 191 -24.51 -0.17 -4.27
CA ILE A 191 -25.81 -0.74 -4.62
C ILE A 191 -26.87 -0.62 -3.50
N ALA A 192 -26.57 0.16 -2.45
CA ALA A 192 -27.50 0.36 -1.33
C ALA A 192 -28.85 0.91 -1.80
N ASN A 193 -28.80 1.87 -2.73
CA ASN A 193 -29.96 2.54 -3.31
C ASN A 193 -30.13 2.23 -4.80
N PHE A 194 -29.48 1.17 -5.30
CA PHE A 194 -29.59 0.80 -6.70
C PHE A 194 -30.99 0.27 -7.01
N ASP A 195 -31.60 0.76 -8.09
CA ASP A 195 -32.87 0.24 -8.58
C ASP A 195 -32.63 -1.07 -9.33
N PHE A 196 -32.77 -2.18 -8.61
CA PHE A 196 -32.66 -3.53 -9.17
C PHE A 196 -33.72 -3.82 -10.24
N MET A 197 -34.86 -3.12 -10.25
CA MET A 197 -35.89 -3.33 -11.26
C MET A 197 -35.47 -2.80 -12.63
N SER A 198 -34.53 -1.84 -12.67
CA SER A 198 -33.87 -1.41 -13.92
C SER A 198 -33.20 -2.57 -14.67
N LEU A 199 -32.80 -3.65 -13.98
CA LEU A 199 -32.17 -4.83 -14.60
C LEU A 199 -33.09 -5.57 -15.58
N LYS A 200 -34.40 -5.31 -15.57
CA LYS A 200 -35.33 -5.82 -16.59
C LYS A 200 -34.94 -5.36 -18.00
N SER A 201 -34.46 -4.13 -18.18
CA SER A 201 -34.02 -3.62 -19.49
C SER A 201 -32.78 -4.37 -20.01
N TYR A 202 -31.99 -4.92 -19.09
CA TYR A 202 -30.85 -5.77 -19.40
C TYR A 202 -31.24 -7.24 -19.59
N GLY A 203 -32.53 -7.58 -19.58
CA GLY A 203 -33.05 -8.92 -19.86
C GLY A 203 -33.00 -9.90 -18.68
N PHE A 204 -32.95 -9.42 -17.43
CA PHE A 204 -33.13 -10.27 -16.26
C PHE A 204 -34.62 -10.49 -15.97
N LYS A 205 -34.96 -11.71 -15.53
CA LYS A 205 -36.32 -12.06 -15.12
C LYS A 205 -36.57 -11.60 -13.69
N THR A 206 -37.81 -11.25 -13.35
CA THR A 206 -38.19 -10.80 -11.99
C THR A 206 -37.71 -11.75 -10.88
N PRO A 207 -37.84 -13.09 -10.98
CA PRO A 207 -37.35 -13.98 -9.92
C PRO A 207 -35.84 -13.91 -9.70
N GLN A 208 -35.06 -13.72 -10.77
CA GLN A 208 -33.60 -13.55 -10.66
C GLN A 208 -33.24 -12.22 -10.00
N ILE A 209 -34.01 -11.18 -10.29
CA ILE A 209 -33.83 -9.86 -9.67
C ILE A 209 -34.13 -9.94 -8.17
N GLU A 210 -35.20 -10.64 -7.79
CA GLU A 210 -35.56 -10.88 -6.39
C GLU A 210 -34.46 -11.65 -5.65
N GLU A 211 -33.87 -12.68 -6.26
CA GLU A 211 -32.70 -13.38 -5.69
C GLU A 211 -31.51 -12.43 -5.44
N PHE A 212 -31.26 -11.49 -6.36
CA PHE A 212 -30.16 -10.53 -6.20
C PHE A 212 -30.41 -9.53 -5.07
N ILE A 213 -31.65 -9.06 -4.95
CA ILE A 213 -32.10 -8.20 -3.85
C ILE A 213 -31.99 -8.93 -2.53
N GLN A 214 -32.50 -10.16 -2.45
CA GLN A 214 -32.42 -10.98 -1.23
C GLN A 214 -30.97 -11.16 -0.80
N LYS A 215 -30.07 -11.49 -1.73
CA LYS A 215 -28.64 -11.63 -1.44
C LYS A 215 -28.00 -10.36 -0.90
N ARG A 216 -28.40 -9.19 -1.44
CA ARG A 216 -27.96 -7.87 -0.95
C ARG A 216 -28.43 -7.66 0.49
N ASP A 217 -29.70 -7.92 0.75
CA ASP A 217 -30.35 -7.65 2.02
C ASP A 217 -29.82 -8.58 3.12
N GLU A 218 -29.58 -9.86 2.79
CA GLU A 218 -28.90 -10.82 3.67
C GLU A 218 -27.48 -10.33 4.03
N TYR A 219 -26.71 -9.89 3.04
CA TYR A 219 -25.39 -9.30 3.28
C TYR A 219 -25.48 -8.06 4.17
N TYR A 220 -26.40 -7.13 3.92
CA TYR A 220 -26.53 -5.95 4.77
C TYR A 220 -26.92 -6.29 6.20
N LYS A 221 -27.84 -7.23 6.39
CA LYS A 221 -28.28 -7.67 7.71
C LYS A 221 -27.13 -8.25 8.54
N GLU A 222 -26.25 -9.01 7.91
CA GLU A 222 -25.14 -9.66 8.61
C GLU A 222 -23.95 -8.71 8.83
N TYR A 223 -23.60 -7.92 7.81
CA TYR A 223 -22.34 -7.19 7.76
C TYR A 223 -22.44 -5.70 8.12
N ARG A 224 -23.60 -5.04 8.02
CA ARG A 224 -23.69 -3.63 8.43
C ARG A 224 -23.68 -3.48 9.97
N ILE A 225 -23.17 -2.34 10.42
CA ILE A 225 -23.16 -1.91 11.83
C ILE A 225 -24.43 -1.10 12.14
#